data_AF-A0A916P972-F1
#
_entry.id   AF-A0A916P972-F1
#
_cell.length_a   1.000
_cell.length_b   1.000
_cell.length_c   1.000
_cell.angle_alpha   90.00
_cell.angle_beta   90.00
_cell.angle_gamma   90.00
#
_symmetry.space_group_name_H-M   'P 1'
#
loop_
_entity.id
_entity.type
_entity.pdbx_description
1 polymer ?
#
loop_
_entity_poly.entity_id
_entity_poly.type
_entity_poly.pdbx_seq_one_letter_code
_entity_poly.pdbx_strand_id
1 'polypeptide(L)' 'MRAVVITGAGDKSLCAGADLKAIARRENPYHPHHGEWGIAGYRHHFIDKPTSAAVSGTALDDGAEPALASDLVVADEHT' A
#
# COMPACT_ATOMS: atom_id res chain seq x y z
N MET A 1 -7.75 -6.39 -17.98
CA MET A 1 -8.08 -6.38 -16.54
C MET A 1 -9.32 -5.54 -16.34
N ARG A 2 -10.20 -5.89 -15.38
CA ARG A 2 -11.45 -5.15 -15.13
C ARG A 2 -11.46 -4.43 -13.77
N ALA A 3 -10.72 -4.96 -12.81
CA ALA A 3 -10.49 -4.39 -11.50
C ALA A 3 -9.12 -4.88 -10.98
N VAL A 4 -8.64 -4.26 -9.90
CA VAL A 4 -7.43 -4.63 -9.15
C VAL A 4 -7.81 -4.86 -7.70
N VAL A 5 -7.28 -5.93 -7.09
CA VAL A 5 -7.38 -6.16 -5.65
C VAL A 5 -5.98 -6.18 -5.06
N ILE A 6 -5.74 -5.36 -4.05
CA ILE A 6 -4.49 -5.34 -3.27
C ILE A 6 -4.72 -5.95 -1.89
N THR A 7 -3.81 -6.82 -1.46
CA THR A 7 -3.88 -7.51 -0.17
C THR A 7 -2.47 -7.86 0.32
N GLY A 8 -2.34 -8.04 1.64
CA GLY A 8 -1.10 -8.47 2.27
C GLY A 8 -0.94 -9.98 2.20
N ALA A 9 0.29 -10.47 2.23
CA ALA A 9 0.54 -11.89 2.38
C ALA A 9 0.34 -12.33 3.84
N GLY A 10 -0.41 -13.40 4.06
CA GLY A 10 -0.73 -13.92 5.39
C GLY A 10 -1.83 -13.13 6.09
N ASP A 11 -1.81 -13.15 7.42
CA ASP A 11 -2.89 -12.70 8.32
C ASP A 11 -2.45 -11.62 9.32
N LYS A 12 -1.21 -11.13 9.24
CA LYS A 12 -0.67 -10.19 10.23
C LYS A 12 -0.78 -8.73 9.83
N SER A 13 -0.60 -8.44 8.55
CA SER A 13 -0.50 -7.06 8.06
C SER A 13 -0.80 -7.01 6.57
N LEU A 14 -1.53 -5.98 6.16
CA LEU A 14 -1.56 -5.55 4.76
C LEU A 14 -0.18 -5.04 4.35
N CYS A 15 0.30 -4.04 5.07
CA CYS A 15 1.62 -3.43 4.91
C CYS A 15 2.00 -2.68 6.20
N ALA A 16 3.23 -2.88 6.68
CA ALA A 16 3.75 -2.24 7.89
C ALA A 16 4.38 -0.86 7.64
N GLY A 17 4.30 -0.35 6.41
CA GLY A 17 4.90 0.92 5.98
C GLY A 17 6.32 0.78 5.44
N ALA A 18 7.00 1.93 5.33
CA ALA A 18 8.36 1.98 4.78
C ALA A 18 9.37 1.20 5.64
N ASP A 19 10.38 0.61 5.00
CA ASP A 19 11.45 -0.07 5.72
C ASP A 19 12.36 0.96 6.42
N LEU A 20 12.13 1.14 7.72
CA LEU A 20 12.90 2.05 8.56
C LEU A 20 14.40 1.71 8.60
N LYS A 21 14.79 0.45 8.42
CA LYS A 21 16.21 0.05 8.39
C LYS A 21 16.85 0.48 7.08
N ALA A 22 16.14 0.38 5.96
CA ALA A 22 16.59 0.88 4.66
C ALA A 22 16.73 2.42 4.69
N ILE A 23 15.75 3.12 5.24
CA ILE A 23 15.81 4.58 5.44
C ILE A 23 17.01 4.98 6.31
N ALA A 24 17.27 4.25 7.41
CA ALA A 24 18.44 4.49 8.26
C ALA A 24 19.78 4.30 7.51
N ARG A 25 19.81 3.45 6.48
CA ARG A 25 20.95 3.27 5.57
C ARG A 25 21.00 4.30 4.44
N ARG A 26 20.08 5.27 4.43
CA ARG A 26 19.91 6.30 3.38
C ARG A 26 19.57 5.73 2.01
N GLU A 27 18.92 4.57 1.99
CA GLU A 27 18.35 4.03 0.76
C GLU A 27 17.14 4.87 0.34
N ASN A 28 16.92 5.02 -0.96
CA ASN A 28 15.77 5.75 -1.48
C ASN A 28 14.53 4.84 -1.46
N PRO A 29 13.49 5.15 -0.67
CA PRO A 29 12.28 4.31 -0.60
C PRO A 29 11.33 4.52 -1.78
N TYR A 30 11.59 5.50 -2.65
CA TYR A 30 10.74 5.85 -3.78
C TYR A 30 11.14 5.12 -5.05
N HIS A 31 10.19 5.03 -6.00
CA HIS A 31 10.47 4.46 -7.31
C HIS A 31 11.58 5.27 -8.04
N PRO A 32 12.58 4.62 -8.66
CA PRO A 32 13.76 5.29 -9.22
C PRO A 32 13.44 6.27 -10.36
N HIS A 33 12.32 6.08 -11.05
CA HIS A 33 11.88 6.92 -12.18
C HIS A 33 10.56 7.65 -11.93
N HIS A 34 9.85 7.31 -10.86
CA HIS A 34 8.48 7.78 -10.60
C HIS A 34 8.26 8.07 -9.11
N GLY A 35 9.16 8.88 -8.53
CA GLY A 35 9.08 9.22 -7.11
C GLY A 35 7.78 9.96 -6.75
N GLU A 36 7.16 10.62 -7.72
CA GLU A 36 5.87 11.29 -7.59
C GLU A 36 4.70 10.35 -7.25
N TRP A 37 4.83 9.05 -7.49
CA TRP A 37 3.78 8.08 -7.13
C TRP A 37 3.71 7.81 -5.62
N GLY A 38 4.69 8.28 -4.85
CA GLY A 38 4.77 8.09 -3.41
C GLY A 38 5.25 6.70 -3.02
N ILE A 39 5.10 6.37 -1.74
CA ILE A 39 5.51 5.08 -1.18
C ILE A 39 4.56 3.99 -1.72
N ALA A 40 5.13 2.81 -1.99
CA ALA A 40 4.47 1.70 -2.71
C ALA A 40 4.01 2.02 -4.15
N GLY A 41 4.22 3.24 -4.66
CA GLY A 41 3.88 3.63 -6.03
C GLY A 41 2.38 3.62 -6.34
N TYR A 42 1.53 3.69 -5.32
CA TYR A 42 0.09 3.48 -5.45
C TYR A 42 -0.72 4.75 -5.16
N ARG A 43 -0.40 5.47 -4.07
CA ARG A 43 -1.18 6.63 -3.59
C ARG A 43 -1.45 7.70 -4.65
N HIS A 44 -0.43 8.03 -5.45
CA HIS A 44 -0.52 9.09 -6.46
C HIS A 44 -0.47 8.56 -7.89
N HIS A 45 -0.58 7.25 -8.07
CA HIS A 45 -0.60 6.65 -9.39
C HIS A 45 -2.04 6.58 -9.90
N PHE A 46 -2.30 7.20 -11.06
CA PHE A 46 -3.63 7.13 -11.66
C PHE A 46 -3.91 5.73 -12.21
N ILE A 47 -4.98 5.10 -11.74
CA ILE A 47 -5.43 3.78 -12.16
C ILE A 47 -6.81 3.92 -12.81
N ASP A 48 -6.92 3.56 -14.09
CA ASP A 48 -8.15 3.71 -14.88
C ASP A 48 -9.16 2.55 -14.70
N LYS A 49 -8.94 1.72 -13.69
CA LYS A 49 -9.76 0.55 -13.33
C LYS A 49 -10.09 0.62 -11.85
N PRO A 50 -11.30 0.16 -11.44
CA PRO A 50 -11.65 0.06 -10.03
C PRO A 50 -10.62 -0.74 -9.24
N THR A 51 -10.32 -0.24 -8.05
CA THR A 51 -9.34 -0.81 -7.13
C THR A 51 -9.99 -1.11 -5.77
N SER A 52 -9.62 -2.22 -5.15
CA SER A 52 -10.02 -2.51 -3.77
C SER A 52 -8.86 -3.02 -2.92
N ALA A 53 -8.84 -2.62 -1.65
CA ALA A 53 -7.93 -3.14 -0.65
C ALA A 53 -8.66 -4.16 0.24
N ALA A 54 -8.14 -5.38 0.30
CA ALA A 54 -8.57 -6.41 1.25
C ALA A 54 -7.57 -6.48 2.41
N VAL A 55 -8.00 -5.99 3.57
CA VAL A 55 -7.19 -5.76 4.76
C VAL A 55 -7.50 -6.82 5.80
N SER A 56 -6.60 -7.79 5.96
CA SER A 56 -6.73 -8.93 6.89
C SER A 56 -5.86 -8.78 8.14
N GLY A 57 -5.30 -7.60 8.38
CA GLY A 57 -4.40 -7.31 9.49
C GLY A 57 -3.80 -5.91 9.37
N THR A 58 -2.97 -5.53 10.34
CA THR A 58 -2.47 -4.15 10.52
C THR A 58 -2.03 -3.44 9.22
N ALA A 59 -2.43 -2.18 9.08
CA ALA A 59 -1.99 -1.27 8.04
C ALA A 59 -1.60 0.05 8.71
N LEU A 60 -0.30 0.34 8.81
CA LEU A 60 0.22 1.42 9.64
C LEU A 60 1.01 2.43 8.81
N ASP A 61 0.78 3.72 9.08
CA ASP A 61 1.49 4.85 8.46
C ASP A 61 1.47 4.75 6.93
N ASP A 62 2.64 4.77 6.27
CA ASP A 62 2.75 4.61 4.82
C ASP A 62 2.16 3.27 4.31
N GLY A 63 1.98 2.28 5.19
CA GLY A 63 1.39 0.99 4.89
C GLY A 63 -0.15 1.01 4.82
N ALA A 64 -0.79 2.06 5.34
CA ALA A 64 -2.22 2.30 5.19
C ALA A 64 -2.57 2.98 3.85
N GLU A 65 -1.57 3.59 3.18
CA GLU A 65 -1.79 4.33 1.93
C GLU A 65 -2.44 3.51 0.83
N PRO A 66 -2.08 2.23 0.59
CA PRO A 66 -2.74 1.44 -0.43
C PRO A 66 -4.23 1.24 -0.15
N ALA A 67 -4.63 1.14 1.12
CA ALA A 67 -6.03 1.09 1.49
C ALA A 67 -6.71 2.44 1.25
N LEU A 68 -6.11 3.54 1.73
CA LEU A 68 -6.66 4.89 1.60
C LEU A 68 -6.81 5.38 0.16
N ALA A 69 -5.94 4.92 -0.74
CA ALA A 69 -5.98 5.28 -2.15
C ALA A 69 -6.83 4.34 -3.01
N SER A 70 -7.37 3.25 -2.43
CA SER A 70 -8.27 2.34 -3.14
C SER A 70 -9.70 2.89 -3.19
N ASP A 71 -10.45 2.54 -4.23
CA ASP A 71 -11.86 2.96 -4.37
C ASP A 71 -12.77 2.33 -3.31
N LEU A 72 -12.41 1.12 -2.84
CA LEU A 72 -13.11 0.39 -1.80
C LEU A 72 -12.11 -0.28 -0.85
N VAL A 73 -12.40 -0.22 0.45
CA VAL A 73 -11.66 -0.97 1.47
C VAL A 73 -12.60 -1.99 2.11
N VAL A 74 -12.15 -3.24 2.18
CA VAL A 74 -12.79 -4.30 2.96
C VAL A 74 -11.80 -4.72 4.02
N ALA A 75 -12.14 -4.48 5.29
CA ALA A 75 -11.29 -4.80 6.43
C ALA A 75 -11.95 -5.88 7.30
N ASP A 76 -11.14 -6.80 7.81
CA ASP A 76 -11.55 -7.76 8.83
C ASP A 76 -11.79 -7.03 10.17
N GLU A 77 -12.74 -7.49 10.98
CA GLU A 77 -13.03 -6.90 12.30
C GLU A 77 -11.85 -7.00 13.28
N HIS A 78 -10.92 -7.91 13.02
CA HIS A 78 -9.72 -8.13 13.82
C HIS A 78 -8.47 -7.40 13.29
N THR A 79 -8.65 -6.51 12.31
CA THR A 79 -7.57 -5.71 11.68
C THR A 79 -6.99 -4.65 12.61
#